data_AF-A0A365TJE5-F1
#
_entry.id   AF-A0A365TJE5-F1
#
_cell.length_a   1.000
_cell.length_b   1.000
_cell.length_c   1.000
_cell.angle_alpha   90.00
_cell.angle_beta   90.00
_cell.angle_gamma   90.00
#
_symmetry.space_group_name_H-M   'P 1'
#
loop_
_entity.id
_entity.type
_entity.pdbx_description
1 polymer ?
#
loop_
_entity_poly.entity_id
_entity_poly.type
_entity_poly.pdbx_seq_one_letter_code
_entity_poly.pdbx_strand_id
1 'polypeptide(L)'
;MSGGAVANEVRTEAEGAALFVRGGDGSDGRMRYVLIVTGIENVTQAHIHRGGEGDEGPVVTWLYPGPMAREPQRIPGRFDGVLVTGQFRSGDLVGPLEDAPLAELVAAIEDGNAFVQVHTEGNPAGEIRGQLAGVERSTVQFRNRVEVTADDGFGFQRSVQLQVNEQS
;
A
#
# COMPACT_ATOMS: atom_id res chain seq x y z
N MET A 1 5.76 4.81 2.81
CA MET A 1 6.27 4.24 1.56
C MET A 1 7.02 5.32 0.80
N SER A 2 8.14 4.97 0.18
CA SER A 2 9.03 5.91 -0.54
C SER A 2 9.84 5.16 -1.60
N GLY A 3 10.44 5.90 -2.56
CA GLY A 3 11.31 5.30 -3.58
C GLY A 3 12.63 4.76 -3.04
N GLY A 4 13.15 5.35 -1.96
CA GLY A 4 14.34 4.84 -1.26
C GLY A 4 14.19 3.46 -0.61
N ALA A 5 12.95 2.96 -0.48
CA ALA A 5 12.69 1.63 0.07
C ALA A 5 12.59 0.54 -1.02
N VAL A 6 12.64 0.92 -2.30
CA VAL A 6 12.65 -0.02 -3.43
C VAL A 6 14.05 -0.64 -3.55
N ALA A 7 14.14 -1.93 -3.91
CA ALA A 7 15.41 -2.68 -4.00
C ALA A 7 16.46 -1.97 -4.88
N ASN A 8 16.01 -1.43 -6.02
CA ASN A 8 16.77 -0.53 -6.87
C ASN A 8 16.29 0.90 -6.64
N GLU A 9 16.72 1.51 -5.54
CA GLU A 9 16.31 2.85 -5.08
C GLU A 9 15.89 3.78 -6.23
N VAL A 10 14.64 4.25 -6.15
CA VAL A 10 14.08 5.20 -7.12
C VAL A 10 14.15 6.60 -6.51
N ARG A 11 14.76 7.55 -7.23
CA ARG A 11 14.72 8.97 -6.88
C ARG A 11 13.37 9.55 -7.28
N THR A 12 12.53 9.80 -6.29
CA THR A 12 11.17 10.30 -6.50
C THR A 12 10.72 11.16 -5.33
N GLU A 13 9.80 12.09 -5.60
CA GLU A 13 9.06 12.83 -4.58
C GLU A 13 7.81 12.07 -4.12
N ALA A 14 7.51 10.93 -4.75
CA ALA A 14 6.35 10.12 -4.42
C ALA A 14 6.43 9.57 -2.99
N GLU A 15 5.34 9.75 -2.25
CA GLU A 15 5.14 9.20 -0.92
C GLU A 15 3.83 8.40 -0.90
N GLY A 16 3.75 7.42 -0.02
CA GLY A 16 2.51 6.65 0.14
C GLY A 16 2.35 6.03 1.51
N ALA A 17 1.11 5.67 1.83
CA ALA A 17 0.77 4.89 3.00
C ALA A 17 -0.37 3.93 2.67
N ALA A 18 -0.22 2.71 3.15
CA ALA A 18 -1.23 1.68 3.07
C ALA A 18 -1.64 1.28 4.49
N LEU A 19 -2.94 1.20 4.73
CA LEU A 19 -3.50 0.69 5.98
C LEU A 19 -4.40 -0.50 5.66
N PHE A 20 -4.23 -1.57 6.42
CA PHE A 20 -5.01 -2.79 6.33
C PHE A 20 -5.72 -3.04 7.65
N VAL A 21 -7.00 -3.38 7.57
CA VAL A 21 -7.81 -3.74 8.72
C VAL A 21 -8.41 -5.12 8.47
N ARG A 22 -8.00 -6.08 9.29
CA ARG A 22 -8.60 -7.41 9.30
C ARG A 22 -10.04 -7.31 9.81
N GLY A 23 -10.97 -7.95 9.10
CA GLY A 23 -12.36 -8.10 9.51
C GLY A 23 -12.83 -9.54 9.35
N GLY A 24 -13.73 -9.97 10.23
CA GLY A 24 -14.17 -11.37 10.29
C GLY A 24 -13.08 -12.34 10.76
N ASP A 25 -13.48 -13.57 11.04
CA ASP A 25 -12.62 -14.69 11.42
C ASP A 25 -12.89 -15.91 10.53
N GLY A 26 -12.01 -16.92 10.61
CA GLY A 26 -12.15 -18.16 9.84
C GLY A 26 -12.30 -17.94 8.32
N SER A 27 -13.29 -18.59 7.71
CA SER A 27 -13.59 -18.54 6.27
C SER A 27 -14.21 -17.22 5.79
N ASP A 28 -14.70 -16.38 6.71
CA ASP A 28 -15.27 -15.06 6.40
C ASP A 28 -14.25 -13.92 6.54
N GLY A 29 -12.99 -14.29 6.84
CA GLY A 29 -11.87 -13.38 6.97
C GLY A 29 -11.64 -12.56 5.71
N ARG A 30 -11.49 -11.25 5.90
CA ARG A 30 -11.17 -10.28 4.85
C ARG A 30 -10.19 -9.24 5.35
N MET A 31 -9.36 -8.71 4.45
CA MET A 31 -8.61 -7.48 4.69
C MET A 31 -9.30 -6.34 3.97
N ARG A 32 -9.73 -5.32 4.70
CA ARG A 32 -10.07 -4.02 4.12
C ARG A 32 -8.82 -3.17 4.05
N TYR A 33 -8.69 -2.37 3.02
CA TYR A 33 -7.52 -1.52 2.86
C TYR A 33 -7.86 -0.15 2.27
N VAL A 34 -6.97 0.78 2.58
CA VAL A 34 -6.87 2.08 1.94
C VAL A 34 -5.41 2.30 1.57
N LEU A 35 -5.17 2.73 0.34
CA LEU A 35 -3.86 3.11 -0.17
C LEU A 35 -3.91 4.57 -0.60
N ILE A 36 -3.06 5.37 0.02
CA ILE A 36 -2.95 6.81 -0.19
C ILE A 36 -1.57 7.08 -0.78
N VAL A 37 -1.51 7.91 -1.82
CA VAL A 37 -0.26 8.30 -2.48
C VAL A 37 -0.27 9.81 -2.78
N THR A 38 0.90 10.42 -2.87
CA THR A 38 1.08 11.84 -3.25
C THR A 38 2.36 11.98 -4.05
N GLY A 39 2.40 12.97 -4.94
CA GLY A 39 3.59 13.27 -5.76
C GLY A 39 3.94 12.17 -6.75
N ILE A 40 2.98 11.32 -7.13
CA ILE A 40 3.18 10.20 -8.06
C ILE A 40 2.53 10.52 -9.41
N GLU A 41 3.12 10.03 -10.50
CA GLU A 41 2.61 10.27 -11.85
C GLU A 41 2.40 8.96 -12.62
N ASN A 42 1.34 8.89 -13.42
CA ASN A 42 1.08 7.77 -14.33
C ASN A 42 1.06 6.40 -13.63
N VAL A 43 0.34 6.32 -12.50
CA VAL A 43 0.17 5.06 -11.72
C VAL A 43 -0.49 3.99 -12.58
N THR A 44 -0.02 2.75 -12.51
CA THR A 44 -0.53 1.63 -13.32
C THR A 44 -1.10 0.48 -12.49
N GLN A 45 -0.50 0.18 -11.34
CA GLN A 45 -0.87 -0.95 -10.49
C GLN A 45 -0.27 -0.77 -9.08
N ALA A 46 -0.84 -1.48 -8.11
CA ALA A 46 -0.28 -1.60 -6.77
C ALA A 46 -0.54 -3.00 -6.21
N HIS A 47 0.45 -3.59 -5.53
CA HIS A 47 0.41 -4.98 -5.07
C HIS A 47 0.92 -5.13 -3.64
N ILE A 48 0.56 -6.25 -3.01
CA ILE A 48 1.35 -6.82 -1.91
C ILE A 48 2.29 -7.86 -2.48
N HIS A 49 3.54 -7.82 -2.05
CA HIS A 49 4.57 -8.82 -2.33
C HIS A 49 4.97 -9.55 -1.06
N ARG A 50 5.49 -10.78 -1.21
CA ARG A 50 6.12 -11.54 -0.12
C ARG A 50 7.65 -11.43 -0.21
N GLY A 51 8.28 -10.77 0.75
CA GLY A 51 9.72 -10.57 0.81
C GLY A 51 10.13 -9.64 1.95
N GLY A 52 11.37 -9.81 2.44
CA GLY A 52 11.97 -8.93 3.44
C GLY A 52 12.47 -7.61 2.83
N GLU A 53 13.02 -6.74 3.66
CA GLU A 53 13.61 -5.46 3.20
C GLU A 53 14.69 -5.71 2.13
N GLY A 54 14.58 -5.01 0.99
CA GLY A 54 15.50 -5.17 -0.14
C GLY A 54 15.16 -6.30 -1.12
N ASP A 55 14.25 -7.23 -0.78
CA ASP A 55 13.87 -8.34 -1.65
C ASP A 55 12.70 -8.00 -2.58
N GLU A 56 12.77 -8.25 -3.88
CA GLU A 56 11.67 -7.94 -4.81
C GLU A 56 10.41 -8.80 -4.62
N GLY A 57 10.55 -10.05 -4.21
CA GLY A 57 9.44 -10.93 -3.83
C GLY A 57 8.36 -11.20 -4.91
N PRO A 58 7.73 -12.38 -4.93
CA PRO A 58 6.55 -12.58 -5.77
C PRO A 58 5.35 -11.76 -5.28
N VAL A 59 4.48 -11.35 -6.21
CA VAL A 59 3.16 -10.77 -5.91
C VAL A 59 2.29 -11.81 -5.23
N VAL A 60 1.58 -11.39 -4.18
CA VAL A 60 0.63 -12.24 -3.44
C VAL A 60 -0.80 -11.71 -3.42
N THR A 61 -1.03 -10.42 -3.72
CA THR A 61 -2.38 -9.91 -4.04
C THR A 61 -2.30 -8.56 -4.76
N TRP A 62 -3.33 -8.25 -5.54
CA TRP A 62 -3.48 -6.97 -6.22
C TRP A 62 -4.34 -6.00 -5.38
N LEU A 63 -3.91 -4.74 -5.30
CA LEU A 63 -4.62 -3.67 -4.59
C LEU A 63 -5.22 -2.66 -5.57
N TYR A 64 -4.48 -2.28 -6.60
CA TYR A 64 -4.96 -1.43 -7.70
C TYR A 64 -4.56 -2.10 -9.03
N PRO A 65 -5.47 -2.26 -10.00
CA PRO A 65 -6.86 -1.74 -10.05
C PRO A 65 -7.86 -2.46 -9.13
N GLY A 66 -7.47 -3.60 -8.58
CA GLY A 66 -8.23 -4.35 -7.58
C GLY A 66 -7.80 -5.81 -7.55
N PRO A 67 -8.28 -6.61 -6.57
CA PRO A 67 -7.79 -7.97 -6.35
C PRO A 67 -8.13 -8.96 -7.48
N MET A 68 -9.19 -8.67 -8.24
CA MET A 68 -9.62 -9.48 -9.38
C MET A 68 -9.08 -8.96 -10.73
N ALA A 69 -8.26 -7.90 -10.72
CA ALA A 69 -7.70 -7.35 -11.94
C ALA A 69 -6.74 -8.36 -12.60
N ARG A 70 -6.71 -8.34 -13.93
CA ARG A 70 -5.80 -9.18 -14.74
C ARG A 70 -4.80 -8.37 -15.53
N GLU A 71 -5.01 -7.06 -15.59
CA GLU A 71 -4.19 -6.13 -16.35
C GLU A 71 -4.05 -4.80 -15.56
N PRO A 72 -2.94 -4.08 -15.75
CA PRO A 72 -2.76 -2.76 -15.16
C PRO A 72 -3.77 -1.75 -15.73
N GLN A 73 -4.15 -0.76 -14.93
CA GLN A 73 -5.00 0.36 -15.38
C GLN A 73 -4.27 1.65 -15.10
N ARG A 74 -4.02 2.44 -16.15
CA ARG A 74 -3.31 3.70 -15.98
C ARG A 74 -4.23 4.80 -15.43
N ILE A 75 -3.75 5.50 -14.41
CA ILE A 75 -4.22 6.83 -14.01
C ILE A 75 -3.27 7.85 -14.64
N PRO A 76 -3.68 8.61 -15.68
CA PRO A 76 -2.78 9.53 -16.36
C PRO A 76 -2.48 10.78 -15.52
N GLY A 77 -1.23 11.26 -15.61
CA GLY A 77 -0.79 12.50 -14.97
C GLY A 77 -0.49 12.34 -13.48
N ARG A 78 -0.30 13.49 -12.81
CA ARG A 78 -0.02 13.58 -11.37
C ARG A 78 -1.24 13.20 -10.55
N PHE A 79 -1.01 12.44 -9.47
CA PHE A 79 -2.03 11.99 -8.55
C PHE A 79 -1.63 12.25 -7.09
N ASP A 80 -2.59 12.77 -6.32
CA ASP A 80 -2.48 12.98 -4.87
C ASP A 80 -3.82 12.68 -4.23
N GLY A 81 -3.86 11.72 -3.30
CA GLY A 81 -5.09 11.34 -2.62
C GLY A 81 -5.17 9.85 -2.34
N VAL A 82 -6.40 9.39 -2.14
CA VAL A 82 -6.73 7.97 -1.99
C VAL A 82 -6.65 7.30 -3.36
N LEU A 83 -5.62 6.49 -3.60
CA LEU A 83 -5.46 5.74 -4.84
C LEU A 83 -6.54 4.67 -4.97
N VAL A 84 -6.78 3.93 -3.89
CA VAL A 84 -7.79 2.87 -3.86
C VAL A 84 -8.20 2.56 -2.43
N THR A 85 -9.50 2.33 -2.24
CA THR A 85 -10.05 1.56 -1.12
C THR A 85 -10.56 0.23 -1.64
N GLY A 86 -10.50 -0.80 -0.80
CA GLY A 86 -11.01 -2.10 -1.21
C GLY A 86 -10.98 -3.13 -0.12
N GLN A 87 -11.29 -4.35 -0.51
CA GLN A 87 -11.15 -5.52 0.34
C GLN A 87 -10.71 -6.72 -0.47
N PHE A 88 -9.99 -7.65 0.16
CA PHE A 88 -9.63 -8.93 -0.42
C PHE A 88 -9.78 -10.06 0.61
N ARG A 89 -9.94 -11.29 0.12
CA ARG A 89 -10.09 -12.54 0.88
C ARG A 89 -8.99 -13.53 0.45
N SER A 90 -8.98 -14.72 1.06
CA SER A 90 -8.05 -15.79 0.68
C SER A 90 -8.12 -16.16 -0.81
N GLY A 91 -9.32 -16.16 -1.39
CA GLY A 91 -9.51 -16.46 -2.82
C GLY A 91 -8.97 -15.39 -3.78
N ASP A 92 -8.56 -14.23 -3.27
CA ASP A 92 -7.92 -13.16 -4.04
C ASP A 92 -6.39 -13.16 -3.90
N LEU A 93 -5.84 -14.17 -3.20
CA LEU A 93 -4.40 -14.38 -3.11
C LEU A 93 -3.89 -15.10 -4.35
N VAL A 94 -2.69 -14.74 -4.77
CA VAL A 94 -2.04 -15.27 -5.97
C VAL A 94 -0.60 -15.68 -5.68
N GLY A 95 0.04 -16.33 -6.65
CA GLY A 95 1.45 -16.70 -6.56
C GLY A 95 1.69 -17.70 -5.43
N PRO A 96 2.71 -17.52 -4.56
CA PRO A 96 3.03 -18.50 -3.54
C PRO A 96 1.98 -18.62 -2.42
N LEU A 97 0.99 -17.72 -2.38
CA LEU A 97 -0.13 -17.78 -1.44
C LEU A 97 -1.46 -18.08 -2.13
N GLU A 98 -1.44 -18.50 -3.40
CA GLU A 98 -2.64 -18.99 -4.10
C GLU A 98 -3.27 -20.15 -3.30
N ASP A 99 -4.60 -20.11 -3.14
CA ASP A 99 -5.41 -21.03 -2.31
C ASP A 99 -5.03 -21.11 -0.82
N ALA A 100 -4.08 -20.30 -0.35
CA ALA A 100 -3.69 -20.26 1.06
C ALA A 100 -4.74 -19.53 1.91
N PRO A 101 -4.90 -19.88 3.19
CA PRO A 101 -5.72 -19.09 4.09
C PRO A 101 -5.08 -17.70 4.30
N LEU A 102 -5.92 -16.68 4.52
CA LEU A 102 -5.46 -15.31 4.76
C LEU A 102 -4.48 -15.21 5.96
N ALA A 103 -4.53 -16.18 6.88
CA ALA A 103 -3.61 -16.29 8.00
C ALA A 103 -2.12 -16.42 7.58
N GLU A 104 -1.83 -17.02 6.43
CA GLU A 104 -0.44 -17.13 5.92
C GLU A 104 0.11 -15.75 5.51
N LEU A 105 -0.72 -14.90 4.90
CA LEU A 105 -0.32 -13.52 4.61
C LEU A 105 -0.14 -12.72 5.91
N VAL A 106 -1.00 -12.93 6.91
CA VAL A 106 -0.86 -12.28 8.22
C VAL A 106 0.45 -12.68 8.90
N ALA A 107 0.78 -13.97 8.91
CA ALA A 107 2.05 -14.45 9.44
C ALA A 107 3.25 -13.83 8.70
N ALA A 108 3.18 -13.76 7.36
CA ALA A 108 4.22 -13.09 6.57
C ALA A 108 4.35 -11.60 6.93
N ILE A 109 3.27 -10.89 7.23
CA ILE A 109 3.31 -9.50 7.71
C ILE A 109 3.94 -9.41 9.10
N GLU A 110 3.57 -10.30 10.02
CA GLU A 110 4.11 -10.35 11.39
C GLU A 110 5.61 -10.66 11.41
N ASP A 111 6.08 -11.49 10.47
CA ASP A 111 7.49 -11.82 10.28
C ASP A 111 8.28 -10.72 9.52
N GLY A 112 7.64 -9.62 9.14
CA GLY A 112 8.26 -8.56 8.36
C GLY A 112 8.61 -8.99 6.92
N ASN A 113 7.92 -9.99 6.38
CA ASN A 113 8.13 -10.60 5.08
C ASN A 113 7.02 -10.27 4.06
N ALA A 114 6.37 -9.13 4.20
CA ALA A 114 5.40 -8.64 3.23
C ALA A 114 5.47 -7.11 3.08
N PHE A 115 5.24 -6.61 1.88
CA PHE A 115 5.30 -5.17 1.59
C PHE A 115 4.32 -4.75 0.52
N VAL A 116 3.96 -3.46 0.51
CA VAL A 116 3.20 -2.83 -0.57
C VAL A 116 4.17 -2.14 -1.53
N GLN A 117 3.91 -2.30 -2.83
CA GLN A 117 4.59 -1.57 -3.88
C GLN A 117 3.57 -0.94 -4.83
N VAL A 118 3.85 0.29 -5.29
CA VAL A 118 3.06 1.00 -6.30
C VAL A 118 3.94 1.22 -7.51
N HIS A 119 3.37 1.01 -8.70
CA HIS A 119 4.08 1.07 -9.97
C HIS A 119 3.54 2.21 -10.82
N THR A 120 4.43 2.78 -11.63
CA THR A 120 4.13 3.85 -12.59
C THR A 120 4.62 3.44 -13.98
N GLU A 121 4.19 4.16 -15.02
CA GLU A 121 4.78 3.99 -16.36
C GLU A 121 6.30 4.29 -16.36
N GLY A 122 6.76 5.24 -15.53
CA GLY A 122 8.16 5.64 -15.43
C GLY A 122 9.02 4.64 -14.65
N ASN A 123 8.45 3.98 -13.64
CA ASN A 123 9.13 2.98 -12.82
C ASN A 123 8.28 1.68 -12.74
N PRO A 124 8.27 0.86 -13.79
CA PRO A 124 7.44 -0.35 -13.86
C PRO A 124 7.82 -1.42 -12.82
N ALA A 125 9.08 -1.46 -12.39
CA ALA A 125 9.55 -2.35 -11.31
C ALA A 125 9.12 -1.88 -9.90
N GLY A 126 8.52 -0.69 -9.80
CA GLY A 126 8.07 -0.08 -8.55
C GLY A 126 8.60 1.34 -8.39
N GLU A 127 7.69 2.27 -8.14
CA GLU A 127 7.99 3.68 -7.84
C GLU A 127 8.23 3.89 -6.35
N ILE A 128 7.34 3.34 -5.50
CA ILE A 128 7.42 3.44 -4.05
C ILE A 128 7.12 2.11 -3.39
N ARG A 129 7.80 1.85 -2.28
CA ARG A 129 7.64 0.65 -1.46
C ARG A 129 7.49 0.99 0.02
N GLY A 130 6.80 0.12 0.77
CA GLY A 130 6.84 0.13 2.23
C GLY A 130 6.53 -1.23 2.82
N GLN A 131 7.35 -1.64 3.79
CA GLN A 131 7.16 -2.90 4.51
C GLN A 131 5.87 -2.85 5.34
N LEU A 132 5.14 -3.96 5.35
CA LEU A 132 3.97 -4.13 6.21
C LEU A 132 4.41 -4.61 7.59
N ALA A 133 3.68 -4.15 8.60
CA ALA A 133 3.85 -4.57 9.98
C ALA A 133 2.51 -4.50 10.72
N GLY A 134 2.31 -5.39 11.70
CA GLY A 134 1.16 -5.33 12.61
C GLY A 134 1.28 -4.17 13.59
N VAL A 135 0.21 -3.39 13.74
CA VAL A 135 0.18 -2.20 14.61
C VAL A 135 -1.19 -2.07 15.28
N GLU A 136 -1.23 -1.58 16.52
CA GLU A 136 -2.48 -1.21 17.19
C GLU A 136 -2.97 0.18 16.76
N ARG A 137 -2.02 1.09 16.50
CA ARG A 137 -2.25 2.45 16.00
C ARG A 137 -1.09 2.86 15.10
N SER A 138 -1.41 3.61 14.05
CA SER A 138 -0.42 4.26 13.19
C SER A 138 -0.75 5.73 13.01
N THR A 139 0.30 6.56 13.02
CA THR A 139 0.24 7.95 12.56
C THR A 139 1.04 8.05 11.28
N VAL A 140 0.41 8.56 10.22
CA VAL A 140 1.05 8.79 8.94
C VAL A 140 1.18 10.29 8.73
N GLN A 141 2.39 10.75 8.42
CA GLN A 141 2.66 12.13 8.04
C GLN A 141 3.05 12.17 6.57
N PHE A 142 2.42 13.05 5.82
CA PHE A 142 2.79 13.36 4.45
C PHE A 142 3.45 14.73 4.43
N ARG A 143 4.48 14.91 3.61
CA ARG A 143 5.09 16.24 3.41
C ARG A 143 4.12 17.19 2.71
N ASN A 144 3.29 16.65 1.82
CA ASN A 144 2.29 17.38 1.07
C ASN A 144 0.91 17.26 1.71
N ARG A 145 0.05 18.25 1.42
CA ARG A 145 -1.37 18.14 1.76
C ARG A 145 -1.99 17.02 0.94
N VAL A 146 -2.58 16.04 1.62
CA VAL A 146 -3.36 14.99 0.99
C VAL A 146 -4.83 15.14 1.39
N GLU A 147 -5.71 15.20 0.41
CA GLU A 147 -7.14 15.11 0.65
C GLU A 147 -7.53 13.64 0.78
N VAL A 148 -8.10 13.29 1.93
CA VAL A 148 -8.51 11.92 2.23
C VAL A 148 -10.03 11.90 2.33
N THR A 149 -10.64 11.29 1.32
CA THR A 149 -12.07 10.97 1.31
C THR A 149 -12.16 9.46 1.08
N ALA A 150 -12.67 8.73 2.07
CA ALA A 150 -12.91 7.30 1.97
C ALA A 150 -14.36 7.03 2.36
N ASP A 151 -15.05 6.21 1.57
CA ASP A 151 -16.48 5.93 1.74
C ASP A 151 -16.74 4.71 2.68
N ASP A 152 -15.67 4.05 3.15
CA ASP A 152 -15.67 2.63 3.52
C ASP A 152 -15.51 2.34 5.03
N GLY A 153 -15.81 3.31 5.89
CA GLY A 153 -15.72 3.12 7.35
C GLY A 153 -14.30 3.17 7.92
N PHE A 154 -13.37 3.83 7.23
CA PHE A 154 -12.11 4.27 7.82
C PHE A 154 -12.32 5.60 8.56
N GLY A 155 -12.06 5.61 9.87
CA GLY A 155 -12.09 6.83 10.67
C GLY A 155 -10.75 7.56 10.59
N PHE A 156 -10.72 8.72 9.93
CA PHE A 156 -9.54 9.59 9.93
C PHE A 156 -9.72 10.72 10.94
N GLN A 157 -8.83 10.79 11.94
CA GLN A 157 -8.77 11.94 12.84
C GLN A 157 -7.77 12.95 12.29
N ARG A 158 -8.20 14.20 12.10
CA ARG A 158 -7.31 15.31 11.73
C ARG A 158 -6.50 15.72 12.95
N SER A 159 -5.18 15.52 12.92
CA SER A 159 -4.25 16.17 13.86
C SER A 159 -3.58 17.35 13.16
N VAL A 160 -3.70 18.56 13.72
CA VAL A 160 -2.92 19.72 13.28
C VAL A 160 -1.63 19.73 14.08
N GLN A 161 -0.49 19.49 13.43
CA GLN A 161 0.83 19.70 14.03
C GLN A 161 1.35 21.07 13.57
N LEU A 162 1.53 21.99 14.52
CA LEU A 162 2.19 23.28 14.30
C LEU A 162 3.68 23.08 14.55
N GLN A 163 4.48 23.09 13.48
CA GLN A 163 5.94 23.13 13.58
C GLN A 163 6.40 24.55 13.27
N VAL A 164 6.91 25.24 14.28
CA VAL A 164 7.59 26.52 14.12
C VAL A 164 9.05 26.21 13.86
N ASN A 165 9.52 26.45 12.64
CA ASN A 165 10.95 26.40 12.35
C ASN A 165 11.54 27.76 12.74
N GLU A 166 12.41 27.79 13.75
CA GLU A 166 13.22 28.98 14.02
C GLU A 166 14.16 29.19 12.83
N GLN A 167 14.10 30.39 12.24
CA GLN A 167 15.07 30.79 11.23
C GLN A 167 16.38 31.13 11.94
N SER A 168 17.44 30.37 11.64
CA SER A 168 18.83 30.78 11.91
C SER A 168 19.34 31.68 10.79
#